data_AF-A0A6B3EGY2-F1
#
_entry.id   AF-A0A6B3EGY2-F1
#
_cell.length_a   1.000
_cell.length_b   1.000
_cell.length_c   1.000
_cell.angle_alpha   90.00
_cell.angle_beta   90.00
_cell.angle_gamma   90.00
#
_symmetry.space_group_name_H-M   'P 1'
#
loop_
_entity.id
_entity.type
_entity.pdbx_description
1 polymer ?
#
loop_
_entity_poly.entity_id
_entity_poly.type
_entity_poly.pdbx_seq_one_letter_code
_entity_poly.pdbx_strand_id
1 'polypeptide(L)'
;GLSLPGLAAHLDAALEWSNAQKGAAEDFATALLVDVPDAGEDALLLSCGHPPPYVLRASGPEPLEAARPAPPLGLGALDPDAWTVQRYAFGPGETMLLYTDG
;
A
#
# COMPACT_ATOMS: atom_id res chain seq x y z
N GLY A 1 16.78 3.29 -0.34
CA GLY A 1 15.90 2.22 0.19
C GLY A 1 15.40 1.38 -0.97
N LEU A 2 14.59 0.36 -0.70
CA LEU A 2 13.83 -0.33 -1.75
C LEU A 2 12.79 0.62 -2.37
N SER A 3 12.43 0.41 -3.63
CA SER A 3 11.21 1.01 -4.21
C SER A 3 9.96 0.40 -3.55
N LEU A 4 8.80 1.05 -3.67
CA LEU A 4 7.55 0.49 -3.12
C LEU A 4 7.25 -0.94 -3.62
N PRO A 5 7.40 -1.30 -4.91
CA PRO A 5 7.23 -2.68 -5.36
C PRO A 5 8.25 -3.64 -4.75
N GLY A 6 9.51 -3.19 -4.60
CA GLY A 6 10.54 -3.98 -3.95
C GLY A 6 10.26 -4.22 -2.47
N LEU A 7 9.72 -3.21 -1.78
CA LEU A 7 9.30 -3.33 -0.39
C LEU A 7 8.09 -4.26 -0.26
N ALA A 8 7.09 -4.14 -1.12
CA ALA A 8 5.92 -5.03 -1.15
C ALA A 8 6.34 -6.49 -1.35
N ALA A 9 7.15 -6.78 -2.37
CA ALA A 9 7.64 -8.13 -2.64
C ALA A 9 8.49 -8.69 -1.48
N HIS A 10 9.27 -7.83 -0.80
CA HIS A 10 10.04 -8.26 0.36
C HIS A 10 9.14 -8.62 1.55
N LEU A 11 8.11 -7.81 1.83
CA LEU A 11 7.16 -8.08 2.90
C LEU A 11 6.30 -9.32 2.63
N ASP A 12 5.89 -9.50 1.37
CA ASP A 12 5.15 -10.68 0.90
C ASP A 12 5.94 -11.97 1.15
N ALA A 13 7.19 -12.03 0.67
CA ALA A 13 8.08 -13.18 0.90
C ALA A 13 8.39 -13.42 2.38
N ALA A 14 8.51 -12.35 3.19
CA ALA A 14 8.72 -12.48 4.62
C ALA A 14 7.50 -13.10 5.34
N LEU A 15 6.28 -12.75 4.90
CA LEU A 15 5.06 -13.32 5.44
C LEU A 15 4.89 -14.78 5.03
N GLU A 16 5.15 -15.12 3.77
CA GLU A 16 5.18 -16.51 3.28
C GLU A 16 6.14 -17.38 4.10
N TRP A 17 7.36 -16.90 4.34
CA TRP A 17 8.35 -17.61 5.14
C TRP A 17 7.90 -17.80 6.60
N SER A 18 7.30 -16.77 7.20
CA SER A 18 6.72 -16.85 8.55
C SER A 18 5.61 -17.91 8.61
N ASN A 19 4.72 -17.94 7.63
CA ASN A 19 3.61 -18.89 7.57
C ASN A 19 4.12 -20.34 7.45
N ALA A 20 5.11 -20.56 6.59
CA ALA A 20 5.75 -21.87 6.42
C ALA A 20 6.37 -22.38 7.74
N GLN A 21 6.94 -21.49 8.56
CA GLN A 21 7.50 -21.87 9.86
C GLN A 21 6.45 -22.15 10.94
N LYS A 22 5.34 -21.41 10.92
CA LYS A 22 4.28 -21.57 11.94
C LYS A 22 3.38 -22.78 11.69
N GLY A 23 3.39 -23.34 10.47
CA GLY A 23 2.42 -24.35 10.06
C GLY A 23 0.98 -23.83 10.16
N ALA A 24 0.81 -22.51 10.16
CA ALA A 24 -0.48 -21.84 10.26
C ALA A 24 -1.20 -21.92 8.91
N ALA A 25 -2.53 -21.91 8.95
CA ALA A 25 -3.33 -21.67 7.75
C ALA A 25 -3.01 -20.25 7.25
N GLU A 26 -2.58 -20.15 5.99
CA GLU A 26 -2.32 -18.93 5.20
C GLU A 26 -2.73 -17.60 5.86
N ASP A 27 -1.90 -17.07 6.75
CA ASP A 27 -2.11 -15.73 7.31
C ASP A 27 -1.76 -14.70 6.22
N PHE A 28 -2.71 -13.84 5.89
CA PHE A 28 -2.49 -12.71 4.97
C PHE A 28 -2.66 -11.39 5.72
N ALA A 29 -2.10 -10.32 5.16
CA ALA A 29 -2.22 -8.98 5.73
C ALA A 29 -2.60 -7.96 4.66
N THR A 30 -3.61 -7.13 4.94
CA THR A 30 -3.86 -5.93 4.14
C THR A 30 -2.82 -4.88 4.47
N ALA A 31 -2.37 -4.11 3.48
CA ALA A 31 -1.38 -3.06 3.69
C ALA A 31 -1.55 -1.92 2.69
N LEU A 32 -1.17 -0.72 3.10
CA LEU A 32 -0.98 0.43 2.24
C LEU A 32 0.46 0.93 2.44
N LEU A 33 1.26 0.87 1.39
CA LEU A 33 2.61 1.43 1.40
C LEU A 33 2.58 2.83 0.81
N VAL A 34 3.18 3.78 1.52
CA VAL A 34 3.23 5.19 1.13
C VAL A 34 4.67 5.66 1.16
N ASP A 35 5.11 6.27 0.06
CA ASP A 35 6.34 7.06 0.00
C ASP A 35 5.96 8.52 -0.22
N VAL A 36 6.51 9.42 0.59
CA VAL A 36 6.25 10.86 0.53
C VAL A 36 7.60 11.53 0.28
N PRO A 37 7.97 11.77 -0.99
CA PRO A 37 9.24 12.39 -1.30
C PRO A 37 9.28 13.86 -0.84
N ASP A 38 10.47 14.44 -0.81
CA ASP A 38 10.67 15.85 -0.44
C ASP A 38 9.92 16.81 -1.41
N ALA A 39 9.72 18.05 -0.95
CA ALA A 39 8.80 19.01 -1.56
C ALA A 39 8.90 19.13 -3.10
N GLY A 40 7.76 18.91 -3.77
CA GLY A 40 7.60 19.10 -5.22
C GLY A 40 7.32 17.82 -6.01
N GLU A 41 7.34 16.65 -5.36
CA GLU A 41 7.02 15.36 -5.99
C GLU A 41 5.70 14.78 -5.48
N ASP A 42 5.05 13.97 -6.33
CA ASP A 42 3.84 13.24 -5.96
C ASP A 42 4.11 12.20 -4.87
N ALA A 43 3.17 12.03 -3.95
CA ALA A 43 3.15 10.88 -3.06
C ALA A 43 2.96 9.59 -3.87
N LEU A 44 3.70 8.55 -3.54
CA LEU A 44 3.62 7.24 -4.18
C LEU A 44 2.87 6.30 -3.26
N LEU A 45 1.84 5.63 -3.78
CA LEU A 45 1.00 4.70 -3.04
C LEU A 45 1.00 3.34 -3.72
N LEU A 46 1.04 2.29 -2.93
CA LEU A 46 0.84 0.91 -3.36
C LEU A 46 -0.11 0.24 -2.36
N SER A 47 -1.32 -0.11 -2.82
CA SER A 47 -2.34 -0.79 -2.01
C SER A 47 -2.25 -2.30 -2.18
N CYS A 48 -2.21 -3.03 -1.07
CA CYS A 48 -2.27 -4.48 -0.96
C CYS A 48 -3.56 -4.85 -0.20
N GLY A 49 -4.72 -4.71 -0.85
CA GLY A 49 -6.03 -5.02 -0.26
C GLY A 49 -6.50 -4.09 0.87
N HIS A 50 -5.80 -2.99 1.14
CA HIS A 50 -6.17 -2.04 2.20
C HIS A 50 -7.23 -1.03 1.73
N PRO A 51 -8.14 -0.58 2.60
CA PRO A 51 -9.11 0.47 2.26
C PRO A 51 -8.44 1.74 1.69
N PRO A 52 -9.09 2.43 0.73
CA PRO A 52 -8.55 3.68 0.15
C PRO A 52 -8.33 4.75 1.23
N PRO A 53 -7.13 5.36 1.33
CA PRO A 53 -6.92 6.48 2.25
C PRO A 53 -7.63 7.73 1.71
N TYR A 54 -7.72 8.78 2.53
CA TYR A 54 -8.26 10.08 2.11
C TYR A 54 -7.17 11.14 2.05
N VAL A 55 -7.29 12.10 1.13
CA VAL A 55 -6.61 13.38 1.22
C VAL A 55 -7.60 14.45 1.69
N LEU A 56 -7.22 15.20 2.71
CA LEU A 56 -7.99 16.30 3.26
C LEU A 56 -7.48 17.60 2.63
N ARG A 57 -8.31 18.21 1.78
CA ARG A 57 -8.03 19.49 1.11
C ARG A 57 -9.05 20.55 1.53
N ALA A 58 -8.82 21.79 1.12
CA ALA A 58 -9.77 22.89 1.36
C ALA A 58 -11.16 22.64 0.70
N SER A 59 -11.20 21.86 -0.38
CA SER A 59 -12.44 21.45 -1.06
C SER A 59 -13.20 20.34 -0.34
N GLY A 60 -12.61 19.70 0.67
CA GLY A 60 -13.16 18.55 1.39
C GLY A 60 -12.28 17.29 1.29
N PRO A 61 -12.70 16.19 1.94
CA PRO A 61 -12.02 14.90 1.84
C PRO A 61 -12.25 14.24 0.48
N GLU A 62 -11.18 13.67 -0.09
CA GLU A 62 -11.21 12.93 -1.35
C GLU A 62 -10.53 11.56 -1.16
N PRO A 63 -11.17 10.44 -1.55
CA PRO A 63 -10.55 9.12 -1.47
C PRO A 63 -9.47 8.96 -2.55
N LEU A 64 -8.33 8.34 -2.19
CA LEU A 64 -7.26 7.98 -3.12
C LEU A 64 -7.46 6.53 -3.58
N GLU A 65 -8.39 6.36 -4.52
CA GLU A 65 -8.82 5.05 -5.02
C GLU A 65 -7.72 4.33 -5.81
N ALA A 66 -7.41 3.11 -5.39
CA ALA A 66 -6.42 2.32 -6.11
C ALA A 66 -6.96 1.83 -7.45
N ALA A 67 -6.42 2.31 -8.58
CA ALA A 67 -6.87 1.87 -9.91
C ALA A 67 -6.72 0.36 -10.14
N ARG A 68 -5.67 -0.23 -9.56
CA ARG A 68 -5.44 -1.68 -9.54
C ARG A 68 -4.77 -2.03 -8.20
N PRO A 69 -5.56 -2.33 -7.14
CA PRO A 69 -4.99 -2.78 -5.87
C PRO A 69 -4.36 -4.15 -6.05
N ALA A 70 -3.22 -4.38 -5.39
CA ALA A 70 -2.63 -5.69 -5.29
C ALA A 70 -3.43 -6.58 -4.32
N PRO A 71 -3.33 -7.92 -4.43
CA PRO A 71 -3.77 -8.81 -3.37
C PRO A 71 -3.14 -8.42 -2.02
N PRO A 72 -3.78 -8.80 -0.89
CA PRO A 72 -3.13 -8.75 0.41
C PRO A 72 -1.76 -9.43 0.40
N LEU A 73 -0.85 -8.97 1.25
CA LEU A 73 0.45 -9.61 1.45
C LEU A 73 0.24 -11.06 1.92
N GLY A 74 1.10 -11.96 1.47
CA GLY A 74 0.97 -13.41 1.65
C GLY A 74 0.13 -14.09 0.56
N LEU A 75 -0.52 -13.30 -0.31
CA LEU A 75 -1.29 -13.77 -1.47
C LEU A 75 -0.74 -13.20 -2.79
N GLY A 76 0.48 -12.65 -2.80
CA GLY A 76 1.10 -12.04 -3.98
C GLY A 76 1.24 -12.99 -5.16
N ALA A 77 1.38 -14.30 -4.92
CA ALA A 77 1.41 -15.32 -5.97
C ALA A 77 0.13 -15.39 -6.84
N LEU A 78 -1.00 -14.84 -6.37
CA LEU A 78 -2.24 -14.77 -7.14
C LEU A 78 -2.17 -13.76 -8.30
N ASP A 79 -1.30 -12.74 -8.20
CA ASP A 79 -1.07 -11.75 -9.24
C ASP A 79 0.35 -11.16 -9.09
N PRO A 80 1.38 -11.83 -9.66
CA PRO A 80 2.79 -11.43 -9.51
C PRO A 80 3.12 -10.05 -10.08
N ASP A 81 2.27 -9.53 -10.99
CA ASP A 81 2.42 -8.21 -11.61
C ASP A 81 1.56 -7.14 -10.90
N ALA A 82 1.03 -7.43 -9.71
CA ALA A 82 0.06 -6.55 -9.04
C ALA A 82 0.66 -5.37 -8.29
N TRP A 83 1.98 -5.36 -8.04
CA TRP A 83 2.69 -4.32 -7.27
C TRP A 83 2.76 -2.97 -8.01
N THR A 84 1.60 -2.37 -8.23
CA THR A 84 1.40 -1.17 -9.03
C THR A 84 1.48 0.08 -8.14
N VAL A 85 2.43 0.96 -8.45
CA VAL A 85 2.55 2.26 -7.80
C VAL A 85 1.62 3.27 -8.46
N GLN A 86 0.90 4.02 -7.64
CA GLN A 86 0.09 5.15 -8.05
C GLN A 86 0.68 6.43 -7.52
N ARG A 87 0.63 7.48 -8.35
CA ARG A 87 1.15 8.81 -8.01
C ARG A 87 -0.01 9.71 -7.68
N TYR A 88 0.11 10.44 -6.58
CA TYR A 88 -0.91 11.35 -6.11
C TYR A 88 -0.30 12.71 -5.80
N ALA A 89 -0.86 13.75 -6.39
CA ALA A 89 -0.49 15.11 -6.06
C ALA A 89 -0.81 15.37 -4.58
N PHE A 90 0.24 15.54 -3.78
CA PHE A 90 0.14 15.77 -2.34
C PHE A 90 0.98 17.00 -1.97
N GLY A 91 0.28 18.10 -1.72
CA GLY A 91 0.88 19.42 -1.60
C GLY A 91 1.08 19.89 -0.16
N PRO A 92 1.84 20.99 0.04
CA PRO A 92 2.00 21.62 1.34
C PRO A 92 0.65 22.00 1.96
N GLY A 93 0.44 21.63 3.23
CA GLY A 93 -0.77 21.94 3.99
C GLY A 93 -1.92 20.96 3.78
N GLU A 94 -1.74 19.94 2.94
CA GLU A 94 -2.69 18.83 2.79
C GLU A 94 -2.37 17.72 3.79
N THR A 95 -3.40 16.98 4.20
CA THR A 95 -3.25 15.86 5.14
C THR A 95 -3.72 14.58 4.48
N MET A 96 -2.88 13.53 4.49
CA MET A 96 -3.30 12.18 4.12
C MET A 96 -3.78 11.43 5.37
N LEU A 97 -5.01 10.94 5.34
CA LEU A 97 -5.62 10.15 6.40
C LEU A 97 -5.60 8.67 6.01
N LEU A 98 -4.75 7.92 6.69
CA LEU A 98 -4.67 6.46 6.63
C LEU A 98 -5.45 5.89 7.82
N TYR A 99 -6.21 4.83 7.58
CA TYR A 99 -7.01 4.18 8.62
C TYR A 99 -7.08 2.67 8.40
N THR A 100 -7.07 1.90 9.49
CA THR A 100 -7.34 0.47 9.45
C THR A 100 -8.83 0.22 9.69
N ASP A 101 -9.31 -0.95 9.28
CA ASP A 101 -10.70 -1.40 9.44
C ASP A 101 -11.01 -1.95 10.86
N GLY A 102 -10.08 -1.81 11.81
CA GLY A 102 -10.18 -2.22 13.21
C GLY A 102 -9.68 -1.15 14.18
#